data_AF-A0A7Y4YT13-F1
#
_entry.id   AF-A0A7Y4YT13-F1
#
_cell.length_a   1.000
_cell.length_b   1.000
_cell.length_c   1.000
_cell.angle_alpha   90.00
_cell.angle_beta   90.00
_cell.angle_gamma   90.00
#
_symmetry.space_group_name_H-M   'P 1'
#
loop_
_entity.id
_entity.type
_entity.pdbx_description
1 polymer ?
#
loop_
_entity_poly.entity_id
_entity_poly.type
_entity_poly.pdbx_seq_one_letter_code
_entity_poly.pdbx_strand_id
1 'polypeptide(L)'
;MKYFSRNLLLVALISAGSTVAIVPQAALAYDIDSTSVLDLDEEGVAIRGFDPVAYFKVGKPTEGSAKFTASYKGATYHFANASNRNAFKAAPAKYEPQFGGFCAMGAALSKKLDGDPEIWHVVDKKLYLIVNKDADAAWLKDVPGYLVKANDNWPKIRDKAPKDL
;
A
#
# COMPACT_ATOMS: atom_id res chain seq x y z
N MET A 1 4.18 26.24 -78.06
CA MET A 1 2.71 26.37 -78.07
C MET A 1 2.22 26.21 -76.63
N LYS A 2 1.65 27.28 -76.05
CA LYS A 2 0.78 27.41 -74.86
C LYS A 2 0.89 26.41 -73.68
N TYR A 3 1.35 26.97 -72.54
CA TYR A 3 0.68 27.11 -71.22
C TYR A 3 0.39 25.94 -70.24
N PHE A 4 0.69 26.28 -68.95
CA PHE A 4 0.17 25.79 -67.66
C PHE A 4 0.68 24.41 -67.17
N SER A 5 1.04 24.19 -65.90
CA SER A 5 0.47 24.70 -64.63
C SER A 5 1.45 24.60 -63.44
N ARG A 6 1.29 25.51 -62.47
CA ARG A 6 1.95 25.54 -61.15
C ARG A 6 1.28 24.50 -60.23
N ASN A 7 2.06 23.69 -59.52
CA ASN A 7 1.59 22.98 -58.32
C ASN A 7 2.43 23.37 -57.10
N LEU A 8 1.72 23.89 -56.10
CA LEU A 8 2.16 24.25 -54.77
C LEU A 8 2.45 22.95 -53.99
N LEU A 9 3.67 22.77 -53.49
CA LEU A 9 3.97 21.71 -52.52
C LEU A 9 3.60 22.20 -51.12
N LEU A 10 2.51 21.64 -50.58
CA LEU A 10 2.15 21.71 -49.17
C LEU A 10 3.08 20.78 -48.38
N VAL A 11 3.87 21.34 -47.47
CA VAL A 11 4.63 20.56 -46.48
C VAL A 11 3.67 20.17 -45.36
N ALA A 12 3.28 18.89 -45.32
CA ALA A 12 2.57 18.32 -44.18
C ALA A 12 3.60 17.94 -43.10
N LEU A 13 3.71 18.76 -42.06
CA LEU A 13 4.42 18.40 -40.83
C LEU A 13 3.55 17.42 -40.04
N ILE A 14 3.93 16.14 -40.05
CA ILE A 14 3.34 15.13 -39.17
C ILE A 14 4.06 15.26 -37.82
N SER A 15 3.44 15.93 -36.86
CA SER A 15 3.86 15.85 -35.46
C SER A 15 3.44 14.49 -34.90
N ALA A 16 4.41 13.60 -34.68
CA ALA A 16 4.19 12.36 -33.97
C ALA A 16 3.88 12.68 -32.49
N GLY A 17 2.62 12.52 -32.08
CA GLY A 17 2.21 12.59 -30.69
C GLY A 17 2.64 11.32 -29.96
N SER A 18 3.59 11.43 -29.04
CA SER A 18 3.94 10.33 -28.13
C SER A 18 2.81 10.12 -27.12
N THR A 19 1.98 9.10 -27.33
CA THR A 19 1.06 8.64 -26.30
C THR A 19 1.86 7.92 -25.22
N VAL A 20 2.04 8.54 -24.05
CA VAL A 20 2.51 7.83 -22.87
C VAL A 20 1.38 6.89 -22.45
N ALA A 21 1.55 5.60 -22.70
CA ALA A 21 0.64 4.59 -22.17
C ALA A 21 0.78 4.56 -20.65
N ILE A 22 -0.25 4.98 -19.93
CA ILE A 22 -0.35 4.79 -18.48
C ILE A 22 -0.55 3.29 -18.27
N VAL A 23 0.53 2.59 -17.92
CA VAL A 23 0.45 1.17 -17.54
C VAL A 23 -0.30 1.10 -16.21
N PRO A 24 -1.34 0.26 -16.07
CA PRO A 24 -1.98 0.04 -14.79
C PRO A 24 -0.92 -0.42 -13.79
N GLN A 25 -0.72 0.33 -12.71
CA GLN A 25 0.16 -0.07 -11.61
C GLN A 25 -0.40 -1.37 -11.06
N ALA A 26 0.18 -2.50 -11.44
CA ALA A 26 -0.13 -3.76 -10.80
C ALA A 26 0.17 -3.58 -9.30
N ALA A 27 -0.74 -4.08 -8.46
CA ALA A 27 -0.80 -3.82 -7.02
C ALA A 27 0.31 -4.56 -6.25
N LEU A 28 1.56 -4.43 -6.69
CA LEU A 28 2.73 -5.03 -6.07
C LEU A 28 3.08 -4.26 -4.79
N ALA A 29 3.92 -4.87 -3.97
CA ALA A 29 4.60 -4.11 -2.93
C ALA A 29 5.48 -3.01 -3.53
N TYR A 30 5.67 -1.91 -2.80
CA TYR A 30 6.48 -0.77 -3.23
C TYR A 30 7.87 -1.18 -3.74
N ASP A 31 8.53 -2.06 -2.97
CA ASP A 31 9.82 -2.66 -3.32
C ASP A 31 9.65 -4.15 -3.58
N ILE A 32 9.70 -4.53 -4.87
CA ILE A 32 9.53 -5.92 -5.32
C ILE A 32 10.73 -6.83 -5.04
N ASP A 33 11.88 -6.25 -4.72
CA ASP A 33 13.13 -6.96 -4.42
C ASP A 33 13.33 -7.14 -2.90
N SER A 34 12.61 -6.39 -2.07
CA SER A 34 12.76 -6.40 -0.61
C SER A 34 12.26 -7.68 0.07
N THR A 35 13.14 -8.30 0.84
CA THR A 35 12.81 -9.41 1.76
C THR A 35 12.29 -8.92 3.12
N SER A 36 12.10 -7.60 3.30
CA SER A 36 11.62 -7.02 4.55
C SER A 36 10.27 -7.61 4.99
N VAL A 37 10.14 -7.87 6.29
CA VAL A 37 8.87 -8.27 6.93
C VAL A 37 7.92 -7.08 7.16
N LEU A 38 8.35 -5.86 6.85
CA LEU A 38 7.60 -4.62 7.02
C LEU A 38 7.33 -3.96 5.66
N ASP A 39 6.10 -3.47 5.50
CA ASP A 39 5.67 -2.63 4.39
C ASP A 39 5.91 -1.16 4.75
N LEU A 40 6.99 -0.60 4.24
CA LEU A 40 7.46 0.76 4.50
C LEU A 40 7.61 1.51 3.17
N ASP A 41 7.44 2.83 3.21
CA ASP A 41 7.83 3.70 2.08
C ASP A 41 9.36 3.90 2.02
N GLU A 42 9.82 4.70 1.06
CA GLU A 42 11.25 4.98 0.82
C GLU A 42 11.96 5.58 2.05
N GLU A 43 11.22 6.30 2.89
CA GLU A 43 11.73 6.92 4.10
C GLU A 43 11.68 5.98 5.32
N GLY A 44 11.23 4.74 5.16
CA GLY A 44 11.09 3.77 6.25
C GLY A 44 9.88 4.04 7.16
N VAL A 45 8.87 4.77 6.67
CA VAL A 45 7.65 5.09 7.39
C VAL A 45 6.58 4.04 7.13
N ALA A 46 5.98 3.55 8.22
CA ALA A 46 4.90 2.57 8.16
C ALA A 46 3.56 3.22 7.83
N ILE A 47 2.68 2.44 7.19
CA ILE A 47 1.28 2.81 6.91
C ILE A 47 1.19 4.14 6.14
N ARG A 48 2.20 4.43 5.31
CA ARG A 48 2.31 5.67 4.51
C ARG A 48 2.07 6.94 5.35
N GLY A 49 2.51 6.93 6.61
CA GLY A 49 2.42 8.06 7.53
C GLY A 49 1.08 8.23 8.25
N PHE A 50 0.12 7.31 8.11
CA PHE A 50 -1.13 7.36 8.87
C PHE A 50 -0.95 6.90 10.33
N ASP A 51 -1.74 7.48 11.22
CA ASP A 51 -1.70 7.20 12.66
C ASP A 51 -2.31 5.82 12.99
N PRO A 52 -1.52 4.82 13.42
CA PRO A 52 -2.03 3.49 13.73
C PRO A 52 -3.02 3.47 14.91
N VAL A 53 -2.94 4.46 15.82
CA VAL A 53 -3.83 4.54 16.97
C VAL A 53 -5.20 5.10 16.57
N ALA A 54 -5.26 5.92 15.52
CA ALA A 54 -6.51 6.54 15.07
C ALA A 54 -7.55 5.52 14.61
N TYR A 55 -7.13 4.42 13.97
CA TYR A 55 -8.02 3.31 13.58
C TYR A 55 -8.83 2.74 14.75
N PHE A 56 -8.26 2.73 15.96
CA PHE A 56 -8.90 2.18 17.15
C PHE A 56 -9.63 3.22 18.00
N LYS A 57 -9.16 4.47 18.02
CA LYS A 57 -9.74 5.53 18.86
C LYS A 57 -10.75 6.40 18.13
N VAL A 58 -10.46 6.76 16.88
CA VAL A 58 -11.27 7.65 16.05
C VAL A 58 -12.14 6.84 15.09
N GLY A 59 -11.72 5.63 14.72
CA GLY A 59 -12.46 4.74 13.82
C GLY A 59 -12.37 5.17 12.36
N LYS A 60 -11.32 5.90 11.97
CA LYS A 60 -11.05 6.28 10.59
C LYS A 60 -9.54 6.46 10.35
N PRO A 61 -9.05 6.29 9.11
CA PRO A 61 -7.70 6.68 8.74
C PRO A 61 -7.50 8.17 9.07
N THR A 62 -6.39 8.48 9.73
CA THR A 62 -6.04 9.86 10.04
C THR A 62 -4.55 10.03 9.77
N GLU A 63 -4.20 11.01 8.95
CA GLU A 63 -2.81 11.33 8.66
C GLU A 63 -2.06 11.69 9.96
N GLY A 64 -0.88 11.12 10.10
CA GLY A 64 0.07 11.49 11.14
C GLY A 64 0.90 12.71 10.74
N SER A 65 1.71 13.20 11.67
CA SER A 65 2.66 14.27 11.41
C SER A 65 4.07 13.81 11.76
N ALA A 66 5.06 14.20 10.94
CA ALA A 66 6.48 14.02 11.26
C ALA A 66 6.92 14.74 12.56
N LYS A 67 6.07 15.63 13.13
CA LYS A 67 6.29 16.22 14.46
C LYS A 67 6.04 15.24 15.61
N PHE A 68 5.24 14.21 15.39
CA PHE A 68 4.90 13.21 16.39
C PHE A 68 5.23 11.83 15.84
N THR A 69 6.41 11.31 16.18
CA THR A 69 6.89 10.03 15.68
C THR A 69 7.32 9.07 16.78
N ALA A 70 7.34 7.78 16.48
CA ALA A 70 7.94 6.75 17.32
C ALA A 70 8.45 5.60 16.45
N SER A 71 9.59 5.03 16.81
CA SER A 71 10.14 3.87 16.12
C SER A 71 9.74 2.57 16.81
N TYR A 72 9.40 1.53 16.04
CA TYR A 72 9.11 0.21 16.55
C TYR A 72 9.42 -0.87 15.50
N LYS A 73 10.16 -1.92 15.90
CA LYS A 73 10.62 -3.02 15.02
C LYS A 73 11.37 -2.58 13.75
N GLY A 74 11.96 -1.39 13.74
CA GLY A 74 12.66 -0.85 12.57
C GLY A 74 11.80 0.03 11.65
N ALA A 75 10.50 0.19 11.94
CA ALA A 75 9.63 1.15 11.26
C ALA A 75 9.57 2.48 12.03
N THR A 76 9.40 3.58 11.28
CA THR A 76 8.95 4.87 11.84
C THR A 76 7.44 5.00 11.70
N TYR A 77 6.75 5.30 12.81
CA TYR A 77 5.33 5.58 12.83
C TYR A 77 5.08 7.07 13.06
N HIS A 78 4.11 7.63 12.34
CA HIS A 78 3.64 8.99 12.51
C HIS A 78 2.31 9.01 13.29
N PHE A 79 2.04 10.09 14.00
CA PHE A 79 0.82 10.24 14.81
C PHE A 79 0.19 11.60 14.59
N ALA A 80 -1.15 11.65 14.64
CA ALA A 80 -1.91 12.88 14.46
C ALA A 80 -1.67 13.86 15.63
N ASN A 81 -1.29 13.34 16.79
CA ASN A 81 -0.99 14.13 17.98
C ASN A 81 -0.08 13.37 18.97
N ALA A 82 0.46 14.10 19.96
CA ALA A 82 1.34 13.54 20.99
C ALA A 82 0.67 12.47 21.87
N SER A 83 -0.65 12.55 22.10
CA SER A 83 -1.39 11.58 22.91
C SER A 83 -1.44 10.21 22.23
N ASN A 84 -1.67 10.18 20.92
CA ASN A 84 -1.63 8.94 20.13
C ASN A 84 -0.23 8.34 20.09
N ARG A 85 0.81 9.13 19.83
CA ARG A 85 2.21 8.68 19.93
C ARG A 85 2.50 8.03 21.28
N ASN A 86 2.11 8.70 22.38
CA ASN A 86 2.36 8.19 23.73
C ASN A 86 1.59 6.89 24.00
N ALA A 87 0.34 6.77 23.52
CA ALA A 87 -0.43 5.54 23.60
C ALA A 87 0.21 4.38 22.81
N PHE A 88 0.74 4.67 21.61
CA PHE A 88 1.48 3.69 20.82
C PHE A 88 2.75 3.23 21.54
N LYS A 89 3.57 4.16 22.03
CA LYS A 89 4.80 3.82 22.76
C LYS A 89 4.55 2.95 24.00
N ALA A 90 3.40 3.10 24.64
CA ALA A 90 3.04 2.30 25.81
C ALA A 90 2.63 0.85 25.45
N ALA A 91 2.09 0.61 24.25
CA ALA A 91 1.63 -0.71 23.84
C ALA A 91 1.65 -0.86 22.30
N PRO A 92 2.83 -0.85 21.65
CA PRO A 92 2.92 -0.75 20.20
C PRO A 92 2.30 -1.96 19.47
N ALA A 93 2.46 -3.16 20.02
CA ALA A 93 1.87 -4.40 19.49
C ALA A 93 0.33 -4.40 19.43
N LYS A 94 -0.34 -3.48 20.15
CA LYS A 94 -1.79 -3.30 20.09
C LYS A 94 -2.24 -2.55 18.82
N TYR A 95 -1.36 -1.70 18.29
CA TYR A 95 -1.73 -0.73 17.26
C TYR A 95 -1.01 -0.99 15.92
N GLU A 96 0.13 -1.69 15.92
CA GLU A 96 0.83 -2.05 14.69
C GLU A 96 -0.09 -2.86 13.75
N PRO A 97 -0.01 -2.63 12.43
CA PRO A 97 -0.77 -3.41 11.47
C PRO A 97 -0.25 -4.86 11.47
N GLN A 98 -1.16 -5.80 11.27
CA GLN A 98 -0.78 -7.19 11.07
C GLN A 98 -0.03 -7.35 9.74
N PHE A 99 0.70 -8.46 9.64
CA PHE A 99 1.51 -8.79 8.45
C PHE A 99 2.48 -7.67 8.07
N GLY A 100 2.98 -6.92 9.05
CA GLY A 100 3.95 -5.84 8.84
C GLY A 100 3.44 -4.63 8.07
N GLY A 101 2.12 -4.51 7.86
CA GLY A 101 1.52 -3.48 7.03
C GLY A 101 1.12 -3.96 5.63
N PHE A 102 1.59 -5.14 5.19
CA PHE A 102 1.17 -5.70 3.91
C PHE A 102 -0.31 -6.09 3.90
N CYS A 103 -0.88 -6.15 2.70
CA CYS A 103 -2.26 -6.54 2.45
C CYS A 103 -2.61 -7.91 3.07
N ALA A 104 -3.61 -7.94 3.95
CA ALA A 104 -4.06 -9.16 4.61
C ALA A 104 -4.66 -10.18 3.62
N MET A 105 -5.37 -9.71 2.59
CA MET A 105 -5.83 -10.58 1.49
C MET A 105 -4.64 -11.11 0.69
N GLY A 106 -3.61 -10.29 0.45
CA GLY A 106 -2.36 -10.73 -0.19
C GLY A 106 -1.71 -11.87 0.59
N ALA A 107 -1.57 -11.71 1.91
CA ALA A 107 -1.06 -12.75 2.80
C ALA A 107 -1.91 -14.03 2.73
N ALA A 108 -3.24 -13.92 2.70
CA ALA A 108 -4.14 -15.06 2.53
C ALA A 108 -3.93 -15.82 1.21
N LEU A 109 -3.47 -15.13 0.17
CA LEU A 109 -3.19 -15.66 -1.16
C LEU A 109 -1.70 -15.95 -1.41
N SER A 110 -0.87 -15.96 -0.35
CA SER A 110 0.58 -16.18 -0.42
C SER A 110 1.33 -15.13 -1.27
N LYS A 111 0.84 -13.89 -1.29
CA LYS A 111 1.47 -12.75 -1.96
C LYS A 111 1.87 -11.66 -0.95
N LYS A 112 2.86 -10.83 -1.31
CA LYS A 112 3.17 -9.56 -0.63
C LYS A 112 2.76 -8.40 -1.54
N LEU A 113 1.66 -7.74 -1.16
CA LEU A 113 1.12 -6.56 -1.82
C LEU A 113 1.02 -5.45 -0.77
N ASP A 114 1.19 -4.20 -1.18
CA ASP A 114 1.09 -3.06 -0.27
C ASP A 114 -0.27 -3.00 0.43
N GLY A 115 -0.27 -2.58 1.70
CA GLY A 115 -1.49 -2.24 2.41
C GLY A 115 -1.92 -0.80 2.12
N ASP A 116 -3.19 -0.60 1.76
CA ASP A 116 -3.76 0.74 1.66
C ASP A 116 -4.25 1.21 3.05
N PRO A 117 -3.74 2.32 3.60
CA PRO A 117 -4.22 2.86 4.88
C PRO A 117 -5.71 3.24 4.85
N GLU A 118 -6.28 3.53 3.69
CA GLU A 118 -7.68 3.91 3.56
C GLU A 118 -8.63 2.72 3.47
N ILE A 119 -8.11 1.51 3.23
CA ILE A 119 -8.90 0.27 3.09
C ILE A 119 -8.44 -0.72 4.16
N TRP A 120 -9.15 -0.74 5.28
CA TRP A 120 -8.70 -1.38 6.50
C TRP A 120 -9.84 -2.01 7.28
N HIS A 121 -9.48 -2.95 8.15
CA HIS A 121 -10.40 -3.56 9.11
C HIS A 121 -9.73 -3.70 10.47
N VAL A 122 -10.49 -3.44 11.53
CA VAL A 122 -10.11 -3.89 12.88
C VAL A 122 -10.94 -5.12 13.22
N VAL A 123 -10.26 -6.27 13.27
CA VAL A 123 -10.87 -7.57 13.62
C VAL A 123 -10.15 -8.11 14.86
N ASP A 124 -10.90 -8.51 15.88
CA ASP A 124 -10.33 -9.00 17.15
C ASP A 124 -9.23 -8.10 17.75
N LYS A 125 -9.47 -6.78 17.70
CA LYS A 125 -8.56 -5.73 18.18
C LYS A 125 -7.21 -5.68 17.46
N LYS A 126 -7.13 -6.17 16.21
CA LYS A 126 -5.95 -6.09 15.36
C LYS A 126 -6.27 -5.35 14.07
N LEU A 127 -5.34 -4.51 13.60
CA LEU A 127 -5.47 -3.73 12.38
C LEU A 127 -4.99 -4.54 11.17
N TYR A 128 -5.81 -4.61 10.14
CA TYR A 128 -5.51 -5.25 8.86
C TYR A 128 -5.70 -4.24 7.74
N LEU A 129 -4.72 -4.12 6.84
CA LEU A 129 -4.82 -3.29 5.65
C LEU A 129 -5.12 -4.17 4.43
N ILE A 130 -5.80 -3.62 3.44
CA ILE A 130 -6.18 -4.29 2.19
C ILE A 130 -5.69 -3.42 1.03
N VAL A 131 -5.25 -4.03 -0.06
CA VAL A 131 -4.58 -3.31 -1.15
C VAL A 131 -5.52 -2.47 -2.03
N ASN A 132 -6.77 -2.90 -2.20
CA ASN A 132 -7.75 -2.21 -3.05
C ASN A 132 -9.17 -2.69 -2.73
N LYS A 133 -10.17 -2.00 -3.30
CA LYS A 133 -11.60 -2.26 -3.07
C LYS A 133 -12.09 -3.62 -3.56
N ASP A 134 -11.48 -4.18 -4.61
CA ASP A 134 -11.86 -5.50 -5.12
C ASP A 134 -11.38 -6.61 -4.17
N ALA A 135 -10.15 -6.50 -3.67
CA ALA A 135 -9.61 -7.38 -2.64
C ALA A 135 -10.41 -7.25 -1.33
N ASP A 136 -10.87 -6.04 -1.01
CA ASP A 136 -11.73 -5.77 0.15
C ASP A 136 -13.10 -6.45 0.03
N ALA A 137 -13.76 -6.27 -1.11
CA ALA A 137 -15.01 -6.94 -1.40
C ALA A 137 -14.89 -8.48 -1.37
N ALA A 138 -13.74 -9.03 -1.75
CA ALA A 138 -13.46 -10.45 -1.61
C ALA A 138 -13.22 -10.84 -0.15
N TRP A 139 -12.43 -10.05 0.60
CA TRP A 139 -12.11 -10.27 2.01
C TRP A 139 -13.38 -10.35 2.87
N LEU A 140 -14.30 -9.42 2.65
CA LEU A 140 -15.58 -9.33 3.38
C LEU A 140 -16.50 -10.54 3.17
N LYS A 141 -16.26 -11.40 2.18
CA LYS A 141 -17.05 -12.62 1.97
C LYS A 141 -16.77 -13.71 3.01
N ASP A 142 -15.56 -13.76 3.57
CA ASP A 142 -15.16 -14.78 4.55
C ASP A 142 -13.92 -14.33 5.35
N VAL A 143 -14.02 -13.23 6.10
CA VAL A 143 -12.87 -12.71 6.85
C VAL A 143 -12.29 -13.75 7.84
N PRO A 144 -13.08 -14.56 8.57
CA PRO A 144 -12.52 -15.62 9.42
C PRO A 144 -11.69 -16.64 8.63
N GLY A 145 -12.19 -17.13 7.49
CA GLY A 145 -11.47 -18.09 6.66
C GLY A 145 -10.21 -17.50 6.01
N TYR A 146 -10.27 -16.24 5.56
CA TYR A 146 -9.08 -15.56 5.04
C TYR A 146 -8.05 -15.25 6.12
N LEU A 147 -8.45 -14.96 7.35
CA LEU A 147 -7.53 -14.80 8.48
C LEU A 147 -6.79 -16.09 8.80
N VAL A 148 -7.47 -17.24 8.80
CA VAL A 148 -6.81 -18.55 8.96
C VAL A 148 -5.75 -18.74 7.87
N LYS A 149 -6.12 -18.55 6.60
CA LYS A 149 -5.19 -18.67 5.47
C LYS A 149 -4.02 -17.71 5.56
N ALA A 150 -4.27 -16.45 5.90
CA ALA A 150 -3.22 -15.42 6.02
C ALA A 150 -2.23 -15.78 7.13
N ASN A 151 -2.71 -16.22 8.29
CA ASN A 151 -1.85 -16.64 9.40
C ASN A 151 -1.05 -17.90 9.07
N ASP A 152 -1.62 -18.85 8.33
CA ASP A 152 -0.94 -20.08 7.89
C ASP A 152 0.11 -19.83 6.79
N ASN A 153 -0.14 -18.86 5.92
CA ASN A 153 0.73 -18.54 4.79
C ASN A 153 1.84 -17.58 5.17
N TRP A 154 1.57 -16.60 6.03
CA TRP A 154 2.52 -15.54 6.36
C TRP A 154 3.91 -16.04 6.79
N PRO A 155 4.05 -17.02 7.71
CA PRO A 155 5.37 -17.56 8.09
C PRO A 155 6.17 -18.17 6.93
N LYS A 156 5.51 -18.56 5.83
CA LYS A 156 6.14 -19.18 4.65
C LYS A 156 6.61 -18.14 3.61
N ILE A 157 6.09 -16.92 3.68
CA ILE A 157 6.34 -15.86 2.68
C ILE A 157 7.01 -14.60 3.23
N ARG A 158 6.96 -14.36 4.55
CA ARG A 158 7.35 -13.07 5.15
C ARG A 158 8.80 -12.65 4.84
N ASP A 159 9.68 -13.63 4.68
CA ASP A 159 11.12 -13.44 4.43
C ASP A 159 11.48 -13.52 2.94
N LYS A 160 10.48 -13.57 2.03
CA LYS A 160 10.66 -13.60 0.58
C LYS A 160 10.40 -12.23 -0.06
N ALA A 161 11.06 -11.98 -1.18
CA ALA A 161 10.79 -10.81 -2.00
C ALA A 161 9.45 -10.96 -2.74
N PRO A 162 8.66 -9.89 -2.92
CA PRO A 162 7.39 -9.94 -3.65
C PRO A 162 7.49 -10.55 -5.05
N LYS A 163 8.58 -10.31 -5.78
CA LYS A 163 8.81 -10.89 -7.12
C LYS A 163 8.94 -12.42 -7.13
N ASP A 164 9.24 -13.03 -5.98
CA ASP A 164 9.45 -14.47 -5.83
C ASP A 164 8.18 -15.21 -5.35
N LEU A 165 7.03 -14.51 -5.28
CA LEU A 165 5.75 -15.00 -4.76
C LEU A 165 4.68 -15.18 -5.84
#